data_AF-A0A8W8KU82-F1
#
_entry.id   AF-A0A8W8KU82-F1
#
_cell.length_a   1.000
_cell.length_b   1.000
_cell.length_c   1.000
_cell.angle_alpha   90.00
_cell.angle_beta   90.00
_cell.angle_gamma   90.00
#
_symmetry.space_group_name_H-M   'P 1'
#
loop_
_entity.id
_entity.type
_entity.pdbx_description
1 polymer ?
#
loop_
_entity_poly.entity_id
_entity_poly.type
_entity_poly.pdbx_seq_one_letter_code
_entity_poly.pdbx_strand_id
1 'polypeptide(L)'
;MLKVFQKACSQLLSLDAKLLGVSCNRSMRLKWRQDEEDEKKSDELPSVYGGIEYKRKKTPNVTLEQSLEYFSSAAYRKAYGTDKVWMRYRRNYRGNIMPKPRYSCKHKGVFLTNNPCPVCRDIYFVVDHRHIELLKQFLDTNTVHVADNMKTGVCNKQQRNLVRATERAIEEGFMEGPLTFRGYDMEYYRSLLNKTEEEEKTDVPFKILNPELLPYNIIKKYSQAKQEERKEKLKEERENTKI
;
A
#
# COMPACT_ATOMS: atom_id res chain seq x y z
N MET A 1 -8.45 -1.69 -59.64
CA MET A 1 -7.39 -0.95 -58.93
C MET A 1 -7.19 -1.57 -57.54
N LEU A 2 -6.54 -2.73 -57.51
CA LEU A 2 -6.16 -3.48 -56.30
C LEU A 2 -4.64 -3.52 -56.27
N LYS A 3 -4.01 -3.06 -55.18
CA LYS A 3 -2.58 -3.27 -54.93
C LYS A 3 -2.42 -3.99 -53.58
N VAL A 4 -2.19 -5.29 -53.69
CA VAL A 4 -1.51 -6.15 -52.71
C VAL A 4 -0.02 -6.16 -53.08
N PHE A 5 0.84 -6.70 -52.19
CA PHE A 5 2.29 -6.97 -52.31
C PHE A 5 3.20 -5.89 -51.68
N GLN A 6 4.20 -6.18 -50.84
CA GLN A 6 4.70 -7.39 -50.20
C GLN A 6 5.71 -6.96 -49.09
N LYS A 7 5.85 -7.77 -48.04
CA LYS A 7 6.91 -7.70 -47.03
C LYS A 7 8.28 -8.05 -47.66
N ALA A 8 9.31 -7.27 -47.34
CA ALA A 8 10.68 -7.75 -47.15
C ALA A 8 11.54 -6.65 -46.50
N CYS A 9 12.07 -6.90 -45.29
CA CYS A 9 13.41 -6.43 -44.98
C CYS A 9 14.05 -7.43 -44.01
N SER A 10 15.14 -7.97 -44.49
CA SER A 10 15.95 -9.09 -44.02
C SER A 10 16.61 -8.83 -42.67
N GLN A 11 16.64 -9.87 -41.85
CA GLN A 11 17.59 -10.04 -40.76
C GLN A 11 19.00 -10.21 -41.33
N LEU A 12 19.99 -9.55 -40.71
CA LEU A 12 21.35 -10.11 -40.60
C LEU A 12 21.84 -9.92 -39.16
N LEU A 13 22.21 -11.05 -38.58
CA LEU A 13 22.89 -11.21 -37.31
C LEU A 13 24.36 -10.83 -37.47
N SER A 14 24.92 -10.08 -36.52
CA SER A 14 26.32 -10.25 -36.13
C SER A 14 26.40 -10.26 -34.60
N LEU A 15 27.00 -11.34 -34.11
CA LEU A 15 27.40 -11.56 -32.73
C LEU A 15 28.65 -10.70 -32.46
N ASP A 16 28.66 -9.96 -31.35
CA ASP A 16 29.89 -9.66 -30.63
C ASP A 16 29.58 -9.43 -29.15
N ALA A 17 30.02 -10.37 -28.33
CA ALA A 17 29.95 -10.31 -26.88
C ALA A 17 31.16 -9.53 -26.35
N LYS A 18 30.93 -8.43 -25.64
CA LYS A 18 31.85 -7.93 -24.62
C LYS A 18 31.10 -7.76 -23.31
N LEU A 19 31.66 -8.41 -22.29
CA LEU A 19 31.16 -8.50 -20.93
C LEU A 19 31.21 -7.15 -20.20
N LEU A 20 30.20 -6.99 -19.35
CA LEU A 20 30.22 -6.31 -18.04
C LEU A 20 30.47 -4.79 -18.00
N GLY A 21 29.36 -4.09 -17.78
CA GLY A 21 29.32 -2.78 -17.13
C GLY A 21 27.95 -2.56 -16.49
N VAL A 22 27.58 -3.38 -15.50
CA VAL A 22 26.41 -3.06 -14.64
C VAL A 22 26.82 -1.88 -13.76
N SER A 23 26.58 -0.68 -14.26
CA SER A 23 26.58 0.54 -13.45
C SER A 23 25.27 0.55 -12.65
N CYS A 24 25.34 -0.01 -11.44
CA CYS A 24 24.31 0.18 -10.44
C CYS A 24 24.54 1.52 -9.75
N ASN A 25 24.02 2.61 -10.33
CA ASN A 25 23.84 3.84 -9.57
C ASN A 25 22.47 3.84 -8.89
N ARG A 26 22.46 3.18 -7.73
CA ARG A 26 21.43 3.34 -6.71
C ARG A 26 21.61 4.69 -6.02
N SER A 27 20.95 5.70 -6.56
CA SER A 27 20.42 6.80 -5.75
C SER A 27 19.23 7.42 -6.48
N MET A 28 18.13 6.66 -6.59
CA MET A 28 16.82 7.30 -6.70
C MET A 28 16.50 7.94 -5.35
N ARG A 29 17.06 9.12 -5.14
CA ARG A 29 16.55 10.07 -4.16
C ARG A 29 15.19 10.51 -4.71
N LEU A 30 14.12 9.88 -4.22
CA LEU A 30 12.75 10.33 -4.43
C LEU A 30 12.63 11.74 -3.83
N LYS A 31 12.96 12.73 -4.65
CA LYS A 31 12.64 14.13 -4.38
C LYS A 31 11.15 14.25 -4.70
N TRP A 32 10.36 14.64 -3.71
CA TRP A 32 8.97 15.03 -3.93
C TRP A 32 8.97 16.07 -5.05
N ARG A 33 8.50 15.68 -6.23
CA ARG A 33 8.28 16.59 -7.34
C ARG A 33 7.05 17.41 -6.94
N GLN A 34 7.21 18.71 -6.80
CA GLN A 34 6.10 19.62 -6.52
C GLN A 34 5.11 19.50 -7.69
N ASP A 35 3.94 18.91 -7.41
CA ASP A 35 2.84 18.69 -8.36
C ASP A 35 2.16 20.02 -8.80
N GLU A 36 2.71 21.19 -8.45
CA GLU A 36 2.08 22.50 -8.66
C GLU A 36 2.18 22.98 -10.12
N GLU A 37 3.16 22.52 -10.90
CA GLU A 37 3.38 23.01 -12.26
C GLU A 37 2.61 22.23 -13.35
N ASP A 38 2.17 21.00 -13.05
CA ASP A 38 1.42 20.16 -14.00
C ASP A 38 -0.09 20.48 -14.03
N GLU A 39 -0.59 21.30 -13.11
CA GLU A 39 -2.01 21.68 -13.04
C GLU A 39 -2.44 22.65 -14.16
N LYS A 40 -1.50 23.37 -14.79
CA LYS A 40 -1.82 24.38 -15.81
C LYS A 40 -1.86 23.89 -17.25
N LYS A 41 -1.39 22.66 -17.56
CA LYS A 41 -1.12 22.25 -18.96
C LYS A 41 -1.99 21.11 -19.52
N SER A 42 -2.89 20.53 -18.73
CA SER A 42 -3.71 19.37 -19.17
C SER A 42 -5.19 19.65 -19.39
N ASP A 43 -5.61 20.91 -19.40
CA ASP A 43 -7.04 21.29 -19.47
C ASP A 43 -7.68 21.17 -20.86
N GLU A 44 -6.99 20.64 -21.87
CA GLU A 44 -7.56 20.44 -23.20
C GLU A 44 -7.28 19.03 -23.73
N LEU A 45 -8.20 18.09 -23.43
CA LEU A 45 -8.36 16.86 -24.19
C LEU A 45 -9.60 17.03 -25.09
N PRO A 46 -9.46 17.03 -26.43
CA PRO A 46 -10.59 17.23 -27.32
C PRO A 46 -11.56 16.05 -27.24
N SER A 47 -12.82 16.36 -26.97
CA SER A 47 -13.95 15.44 -27.01
C SER A 47 -14.20 14.95 -28.44
N VAL A 48 -13.81 13.70 -28.74
CA VAL A 48 -13.91 13.13 -30.11
C VAL A 48 -15.32 12.64 -30.47
N TYR A 49 -16.29 12.59 -29.55
CA TYR A 49 -17.68 12.22 -29.89
C TYR A 49 -18.72 12.99 -29.07
N GLY A 50 -19.45 13.89 -29.74
CA GLY A 50 -20.81 14.30 -29.32
C GLY A 50 -20.90 15.37 -28.24
N GLY A 51 -20.54 16.61 -28.57
CA GLY A 51 -21.47 17.75 -28.59
C GLY A 51 -22.33 18.13 -27.37
N ILE A 52 -22.08 17.63 -26.16
CA ILE A 52 -22.62 18.22 -24.93
C ILE A 52 -21.47 18.34 -23.92
N GLU A 53 -20.85 19.52 -23.84
CA GLU A 53 -19.87 19.82 -22.81
C GLU A 53 -20.58 20.02 -21.46
N TYR A 54 -20.99 18.94 -20.81
CA TYR A 54 -21.16 18.98 -19.36
C TYR A 54 -19.76 19.12 -18.76
N LYS A 55 -19.27 20.37 -18.61
CA LYS A 55 -18.12 20.69 -17.78
C LYS A 55 -18.41 20.14 -16.40
N ARG A 56 -17.88 18.95 -16.10
CA ARG A 56 -18.16 18.30 -14.81
C ARG A 56 -17.65 19.23 -13.73
N LYS A 57 -18.57 19.76 -12.91
CA LYS A 57 -18.25 20.71 -11.84
C LYS A 57 -17.24 20.04 -10.91
N LYS A 58 -16.05 20.65 -10.77
CA LYS A 58 -15.07 20.25 -9.76
C LYS A 58 -15.65 20.52 -8.38
N THR A 59 -15.46 19.62 -7.43
CA THR A 59 -15.82 19.89 -6.04
C THR A 59 -14.93 21.01 -5.50
N PRO A 60 -15.49 22.01 -4.80
CA PRO A 60 -14.68 23.07 -4.23
C PRO A 60 -13.75 22.49 -3.14
N ASN A 61 -12.62 23.15 -2.94
CA ASN A 61 -11.70 22.82 -1.87
C ASN A 61 -12.26 23.38 -0.56
N VAL A 62 -12.42 22.52 0.45
CA VAL A 62 -12.95 22.89 1.76
C VAL A 62 -11.85 22.75 2.80
N THR A 63 -11.75 23.72 3.71
CA THR A 63 -10.78 23.69 4.81
C THR A 63 -11.30 22.88 5.99
N LEU A 64 -10.40 22.47 6.89
CA LEU A 64 -10.76 21.74 8.10
C LEU A 64 -11.71 22.54 9.00
N GLU A 65 -11.49 23.85 9.13
CA GLU A 65 -12.32 24.74 9.96
C GLU A 65 -13.78 24.76 9.49
N GLN A 66 -13.99 24.85 8.17
CA GLN A 66 -15.31 24.78 7.55
C GLN A 66 -15.99 23.42 7.78
N SER A 67 -15.21 22.34 7.80
CA SER A 67 -15.73 21.01 8.15
C SER A 67 -16.22 20.96 9.58
N LEU A 68 -15.46 21.49 10.54
CA LEU A 68 -15.85 21.53 11.96
C LEU A 68 -17.10 22.40 12.17
N GLU A 69 -17.15 23.58 11.54
CA GLU A 69 -18.32 24.45 11.55
C GLU A 69 -19.55 23.73 10.99
N TYR A 70 -19.41 23.01 9.87
CA TYR A 70 -20.48 22.22 9.29
C TYR A 70 -21.01 21.15 10.24
N PHE A 71 -20.15 20.42 10.96
CA PHE A 71 -20.56 19.41 11.93
C PHE A 71 -21.37 20.00 13.10
N SER A 72 -21.00 21.20 13.55
CA SER A 72 -21.76 21.94 14.58
C SER A 72 -23.11 22.48 14.10
N SER A 73 -23.27 22.63 12.78
CA SER A 73 -24.44 23.28 12.17
C SER A 73 -25.75 22.50 12.37
N ALA A 74 -26.87 23.20 12.26
CA ALA A 74 -28.20 22.57 12.23
C ALA A 74 -28.42 21.73 10.95
N ALA A 75 -27.73 22.07 9.85
CA ALA A 75 -27.86 21.36 8.58
C ALA A 75 -27.35 19.92 8.68
N TYR A 76 -26.19 19.72 9.31
CA TYR A 76 -25.63 18.39 9.56
C TYR A 76 -26.57 17.53 10.40
N ARG A 77 -27.07 18.08 11.51
CA ARG A 77 -28.04 17.41 12.40
C ARG A 77 -29.33 17.03 11.66
N LYS A 78 -29.84 17.88 10.77
CA LYS A 78 -31.01 17.57 9.95
C LYS A 78 -30.75 16.46 8.93
N ALA A 79 -29.55 16.44 8.33
CA ALA A 79 -29.21 15.47 7.29
C ALA A 79 -28.94 14.06 7.85
N TYR A 80 -28.17 13.97 8.95
CA TYR A 80 -27.68 12.70 9.51
C TYR A 80 -28.38 12.28 10.80
N GLY A 81 -28.85 13.24 11.60
CA GLY A 81 -29.47 12.97 12.89
C GLY A 81 -28.47 12.37 13.88
N THR A 82 -28.90 11.29 14.53
CA THR A 82 -28.09 10.53 15.51
C THR A 82 -27.31 9.37 14.88
N ASP A 83 -27.58 9.07 13.60
CA ASP A 83 -27.01 7.91 12.92
C ASP A 83 -25.58 8.20 12.45
N LYS A 84 -24.75 7.15 12.31
CA LYS A 84 -23.44 7.26 11.65
C LYS A 84 -23.64 7.63 10.18
N VAL A 85 -22.78 8.48 9.64
CA VAL A 85 -22.85 9.02 8.27
C VAL A 85 -23.07 7.97 7.19
N TRP A 86 -22.48 6.78 7.34
CA TRP A 86 -22.53 5.72 6.35
C TRP A 86 -23.73 4.77 6.48
N MET A 87 -24.56 4.85 7.52
CA MET A 87 -25.68 3.90 7.73
C MET A 87 -26.72 3.96 6.60
N ARG A 88 -27.04 5.17 6.13
CA ARG A 88 -28.05 5.37 5.06
C ARG A 88 -27.48 5.13 3.66
N TYR A 89 -26.22 4.75 3.55
CA TYR A 89 -25.58 4.53 2.27
C TYR A 89 -25.69 3.08 1.82
N ARG A 90 -26.15 2.88 0.58
CA ARG A 90 -26.19 1.56 -0.05
C ARG A 90 -25.44 1.58 -1.37
N ARG A 91 -24.56 0.59 -1.55
CA ARG A 91 -23.83 0.37 -2.81
C ARG A 91 -24.72 -0.36 -3.80
N ASN A 92 -24.62 0.07 -5.06
CA ASN A 92 -25.22 -0.66 -6.18
C ASN A 92 -24.19 -1.66 -6.71
N TYR A 93 -24.52 -2.94 -6.68
CA TYR A 93 -23.75 -4.02 -7.26
C TYR A 93 -24.69 -5.13 -7.73
N ARG A 94 -24.22 -5.97 -8.66
CA ARG A 94 -25.02 -7.07 -9.20
C ARG A 94 -24.88 -8.31 -8.31
N GLY A 95 -26.01 -8.97 -8.04
CA GLY A 95 -26.05 -10.22 -7.28
C GLY A 95 -26.04 -10.03 -5.75
N ASN A 96 -26.01 -11.15 -5.03
CA ASN A 96 -26.10 -11.16 -3.56
C ASN A 96 -24.75 -10.87 -2.90
N ILE A 97 -23.65 -11.36 -3.50
CA ILE A 97 -22.30 -11.21 -2.94
C ILE A 97 -21.75 -9.84 -3.33
N MET A 98 -21.38 -9.06 -2.32
CA MET A 98 -20.82 -7.74 -2.55
C MET A 98 -19.39 -7.85 -3.13
N PRO A 99 -19.08 -7.18 -4.25
CA PRO A 99 -17.71 -7.09 -4.74
C PRO A 99 -16.90 -6.10 -3.91
N LYS A 100 -15.57 -6.22 -4.00
CA LYS A 100 -14.63 -5.27 -3.38
C LYS A 100 -15.01 -3.82 -3.75
N PRO A 101 -14.83 -2.84 -2.86
CA PRO A 101 -15.15 -1.46 -3.16
C PRO A 101 -14.21 -0.93 -4.24
N ARG A 102 -14.71 0.03 -5.01
CA ARG A 102 -13.92 0.78 -6.00
C ARG A 102 -12.73 1.49 -5.35
N TYR A 103 -11.71 1.77 -6.16
CA TYR A 103 -10.51 2.46 -5.70
C TYR A 103 -10.81 3.91 -5.26
N SER A 104 -11.46 4.71 -6.10
CA SER A 104 -11.80 6.11 -5.82
C SER A 104 -13.17 6.50 -6.38
N CYS A 105 -13.80 7.53 -5.80
CA CYS A 105 -15.05 8.10 -6.32
C CYS A 105 -14.81 9.39 -7.14
N LYS A 106 -13.70 10.06 -6.84
CA LYS A 106 -13.29 11.34 -7.43
C LYS A 106 -11.92 11.17 -8.09
N HIS A 107 -11.71 11.88 -9.19
CA HIS A 107 -10.43 12.06 -9.85
C HIS A 107 -10.25 13.55 -10.17
N LYS A 108 -9.18 14.19 -9.69
CA LYS A 108 -8.93 15.63 -9.85
C LYS A 108 -10.15 16.52 -9.51
N GLY A 109 -10.82 16.25 -8.39
CA GLY A 109 -12.02 16.98 -7.95
C GLY A 109 -13.30 16.68 -8.72
N VAL A 110 -13.26 15.84 -9.76
CA VAL A 110 -14.41 15.47 -10.57
C VAL A 110 -14.93 14.09 -10.15
N PHE A 111 -16.24 13.96 -9.99
CA PHE A 111 -16.88 12.66 -9.74
C PHE A 111 -16.77 11.76 -10.96
N LEU A 112 -16.22 10.55 -10.74
CA LEU A 112 -16.21 9.48 -11.74
C LEU A 112 -17.53 8.70 -11.74
N THR A 113 -18.31 8.83 -10.67
CA THR A 113 -19.44 7.95 -10.36
C THR A 113 -20.65 8.72 -9.90
N ASN A 114 -21.84 8.23 -10.26
CA ASN A 114 -23.11 8.86 -9.89
C ASN A 114 -23.52 8.59 -8.44
N ASN A 115 -23.11 7.44 -7.86
CA ASN A 115 -23.36 7.09 -6.46
C ASN A 115 -22.04 7.14 -5.65
N PRO A 116 -21.53 8.32 -5.25
CA PRO A 116 -20.26 8.47 -4.51
C PRO A 116 -20.33 7.89 -3.09
N CYS A 117 -19.17 7.65 -2.46
CA CYS A 117 -19.08 7.11 -1.11
C CYS A 117 -19.63 8.10 -0.06
N PRO A 118 -19.98 7.68 1.17
CA PRO A 118 -20.48 8.59 2.21
C PRO A 118 -19.56 9.79 2.47
N VAL A 119 -18.25 9.54 2.57
CA VAL A 119 -17.22 10.58 2.73
C VAL A 119 -17.08 11.46 1.48
N CYS A 120 -17.34 10.90 0.30
CA CYS A 120 -17.07 11.55 -0.97
C CYS A 120 -18.24 12.40 -1.46
N ARG A 121 -19.46 12.00 -1.09
CA ARG A 121 -20.72 12.62 -1.50
C ARG A 121 -20.80 14.04 -0.98
N ASP A 122 -20.55 14.18 0.31
CA ASP A 122 -20.59 15.43 1.02
C ASP A 122 -19.23 16.12 0.90
N ILE A 123 -19.27 17.41 0.57
CA ILE A 123 -18.08 18.19 0.24
C ILE A 123 -17.35 18.59 1.52
N TYR A 124 -18.10 18.82 2.60
CA TYR A 124 -17.57 19.25 3.90
C TYR A 124 -16.86 18.15 4.67
N PHE A 125 -16.90 16.89 4.23
CA PHE A 125 -16.20 15.81 4.91
C PHE A 125 -14.73 15.78 4.53
N VAL A 126 -13.94 16.50 5.32
CA VAL A 126 -12.48 16.52 5.24
C VAL A 126 -11.92 15.48 6.21
N VAL A 127 -11.15 14.53 5.67
CA VAL A 127 -10.51 13.45 6.43
C VAL A 127 -9.15 13.94 6.92
N ASP A 128 -9.10 14.34 8.18
CA ASP A 128 -7.89 14.79 8.87
C ASP A 128 -7.81 14.18 10.28
N HIS A 129 -6.59 14.09 10.83
CA HIS A 129 -6.33 13.56 12.17
C HIS A 129 -6.97 14.43 13.29
N ARG A 130 -7.08 15.74 13.06
CA ARG A 130 -7.71 16.68 14.00
C ARG A 130 -9.24 16.55 14.03
N HIS A 131 -9.84 15.95 13.01
CA HIS A 131 -11.29 15.88 12.87
C HIS A 131 -11.86 14.66 13.61
N ILE A 132 -11.81 14.71 14.94
CA ILE A 132 -12.12 13.58 15.81
C ILE A 132 -13.59 13.12 15.66
N GLU A 133 -14.51 14.07 15.49
CA GLU A 133 -15.95 13.78 15.36
C GLU A 133 -16.27 12.92 14.13
N LEU A 134 -15.63 13.20 12.99
CA LEU A 134 -15.76 12.39 11.79
C LEU A 134 -15.09 11.02 11.97
N LEU A 135 -13.85 10.98 12.49
CA LEU A 135 -13.12 9.72 12.65
C LEU A 135 -13.87 8.74 13.56
N LYS A 136 -14.42 9.21 14.69
CA LYS A 136 -15.24 8.41 15.63
C LYS A 136 -16.41 7.72 14.95
N GLN A 137 -16.99 8.30 13.90
CA GLN A 137 -18.12 7.68 13.17
C GLN A 137 -17.72 6.46 12.34
N PHE A 138 -16.45 6.40 11.90
CA PHE A 138 -15.92 5.30 11.11
C PHE A 138 -15.18 4.26 11.96
N LEU A 139 -15.04 4.48 13.27
CA LEU A 139 -14.57 3.45 14.19
C LEU A 139 -15.63 2.37 14.41
N ASP A 140 -15.15 1.14 14.61
CA ASP A 140 -15.98 0.06 15.12
C ASP A 140 -16.33 0.30 16.60
N THR A 141 -17.42 -0.29 17.08
CA THR A 141 -17.93 -0.01 18.44
C THR A 141 -17.04 -0.59 19.54
N ASN A 142 -16.36 -1.70 19.24
CA ASN A 142 -15.63 -2.49 20.22
C ASN A 142 -14.12 -2.32 20.08
N THR A 143 -13.65 -1.72 18.99
CA THR A 143 -12.23 -1.61 18.65
C THR A 143 -11.90 -0.20 18.18
N VAL A 144 -10.66 0.23 18.39
CA VAL A 144 -10.14 1.52 17.88
C VAL A 144 -9.78 1.45 16.38
N HIS A 145 -10.13 0.34 15.72
CA HIS A 145 -9.86 0.16 14.31
C HIS A 145 -10.99 0.76 13.46
N VAL A 146 -10.61 1.28 12.29
CA VAL A 146 -11.57 1.78 11.31
C VAL A 146 -12.35 0.61 10.74
N ALA A 147 -13.68 0.72 10.76
CA ALA A 147 -14.58 -0.29 10.24
C ALA A 147 -14.30 -0.62 8.78
N ASP A 148 -14.47 -1.89 8.42
CA ASP A 148 -14.19 -2.38 7.07
C ASP A 148 -14.96 -1.60 6.00
N ASN A 149 -14.27 -1.33 4.89
CA ASN A 149 -14.84 -0.67 3.71
C ASN A 149 -16.03 -1.43 3.09
N MET A 150 -16.13 -2.74 3.31
CA MET A 150 -17.28 -3.55 2.88
C MET A 150 -18.54 -3.22 3.69
N LYS A 151 -18.38 -2.89 4.98
CA LYS A 151 -19.46 -2.49 5.88
C LYS A 151 -19.84 -1.02 5.71
N THR A 152 -18.85 -0.14 5.63
CA THR A 152 -19.07 1.32 5.53
C THR A 152 -19.37 1.80 4.10
N GLY A 153 -18.99 1.03 3.08
CA GLY A 153 -19.19 1.37 1.67
C GLY A 153 -18.27 2.49 1.15
N VAL A 154 -17.21 2.84 1.88
CA VAL A 154 -16.23 3.84 1.43
C VAL A 154 -15.33 3.30 0.32
N CYS A 155 -14.77 4.19 -0.51
CA CYS A 155 -13.79 3.78 -1.51
C CYS A 155 -12.44 3.45 -0.88
N ASN A 156 -11.63 2.61 -1.52
CA ASN A 156 -10.36 2.15 -0.95
C ASN A 156 -9.38 3.31 -0.67
N LYS A 157 -9.40 4.37 -1.50
CA LYS A 157 -8.59 5.57 -1.27
C LYS A 157 -8.97 6.25 0.04
N GLN A 158 -10.26 6.44 0.31
CA GLN A 158 -10.70 7.07 1.56
C GLN A 158 -10.54 6.14 2.76
N GLN A 159 -10.70 4.82 2.60
CA GLN A 159 -10.39 3.88 3.68
C GLN A 159 -8.93 4.03 4.14
N ARG A 160 -7.97 4.06 3.21
CA ARG A 160 -6.55 4.27 3.54
C ARG A 160 -6.30 5.61 4.21
N ASN A 161 -7.01 6.65 3.79
CA ASN A 161 -6.90 7.96 4.39
C ASN A 161 -7.47 7.99 5.82
N LEU A 162 -8.61 7.35 6.06
CA LEU A 162 -9.22 7.23 7.38
C LEU A 162 -8.32 6.45 8.34
N VAL A 163 -7.76 5.33 7.88
CA VAL A 163 -6.80 4.53 8.68
C VAL A 163 -5.58 5.38 9.04
N ARG A 164 -4.95 6.04 8.06
CA ARG A 164 -3.80 6.92 8.31
C ARG A 164 -4.13 8.08 9.26
N ALA A 165 -5.28 8.71 9.07
CA ALA A 165 -5.71 9.83 9.91
C ALA A 165 -5.98 9.37 11.35
N THR A 166 -6.52 8.16 11.53
CA THR A 166 -6.79 7.55 12.83
C THR A 166 -5.47 7.20 13.54
N GLU A 167 -4.55 6.52 12.85
CA GLU A 167 -3.21 6.21 13.38
C GLU A 167 -2.50 7.48 13.82
N ARG A 168 -2.48 8.50 12.97
CA ARG A 168 -1.88 9.79 13.27
C ARG A 168 -2.56 10.51 14.44
N ALA A 169 -3.89 10.43 14.54
CA ALA A 169 -4.62 11.01 15.66
C ALA A 169 -4.27 10.33 17.00
N ILE A 170 -3.98 9.03 16.97
CA ILE A 170 -3.51 8.28 18.15
C ILE A 170 -2.07 8.67 18.49
N GLU A 171 -1.18 8.74 17.50
CA GLU A 171 0.23 9.14 17.69
C GLU A 171 0.35 10.56 18.27
N GLU A 172 -0.46 11.50 17.79
CA GLU A 172 -0.48 12.89 18.26
C GLU A 172 -1.29 13.08 19.55
N GLY A 173 -1.99 12.04 20.03
CA GLY A 173 -2.77 12.08 21.28
C GLY A 173 -4.13 12.76 21.18
N PHE A 174 -4.65 12.98 19.97
CA PHE A 174 -6.03 13.46 19.75
C PHE A 174 -7.09 12.38 20.00
N MET A 175 -6.74 11.11 19.84
CA MET A 175 -7.58 9.97 20.15
C MET A 175 -6.85 8.97 21.03
N GLU A 176 -7.59 8.30 21.92
CA GLU A 176 -7.05 7.24 22.76
C GLU A 176 -6.82 5.98 21.91
N GLY A 177 -5.60 5.44 21.99
CA GLY A 177 -5.22 4.19 21.34
C GLY A 177 -5.03 3.03 22.33
N PRO A 178 -5.04 1.78 21.86
CA PRO A 178 -4.72 0.63 22.69
C PRO A 178 -3.25 0.70 23.12
N LEU A 179 -3.00 0.75 24.42
CA LEU A 179 -1.67 0.69 25.00
C LEU A 179 -1.41 -0.73 25.51
N THR A 180 -0.34 -1.35 25.04
CA THR A 180 0.13 -2.62 25.58
C THR A 180 1.21 -2.36 26.62
N PHE A 181 0.96 -2.76 27.86
CA PHE A 181 1.96 -2.72 28.91
C PHE A 181 2.82 -3.98 28.80
N ARG A 182 4.14 -3.81 28.72
CA ARG A 182 5.08 -4.92 28.85
C ARG A 182 5.46 -5.06 30.32
N GLY A 183 5.17 -6.22 30.90
CA GLY A 183 5.72 -6.59 32.21
C GLY A 183 7.17 -7.02 32.04
N TYR A 184 8.06 -6.52 32.88
CA TYR A 184 9.46 -6.91 32.92
C TYR A 184 9.75 -7.57 34.27
N ASP A 185 10.48 -8.68 34.26
CA ASP A 185 11.03 -9.27 35.47
C ASP A 185 12.28 -8.50 35.90
N MET A 186 12.12 -7.61 36.86
CA MET A 186 13.19 -6.71 37.31
C MET A 186 14.33 -7.47 38.01
N GLU A 187 14.06 -8.64 38.58
CA GLU A 187 15.08 -9.46 39.25
C GLU A 187 16.03 -10.09 38.21
N TYR A 188 15.46 -10.60 37.12
CA TYR A 188 16.24 -11.08 35.98
C TYR A 188 17.16 -9.99 35.42
N TYR A 189 16.66 -8.78 35.18
CA TYR A 189 17.50 -7.69 34.66
C TYR A 189 18.57 -7.22 35.65
N ARG A 190 18.26 -7.19 36.97
CA ARG A 190 19.27 -6.92 38.01
C ARG A 190 20.38 -7.96 38.01
N SER A 191 20.04 -9.24 37.79
CA SER A 191 21.05 -10.30 37.70
C SER A 191 22.01 -10.09 36.54
N LEU A 192 21.54 -9.59 35.38
CA LEU A 192 22.38 -9.29 34.22
C LEU A 192 23.34 -8.12 34.48
N LEU A 193 22.88 -7.07 35.16
CA LEU A 193 23.71 -5.91 35.47
C LEU A 193 24.84 -6.21 36.47
N ASN A 194 24.66 -7.24 37.30
CA ASN A 194 25.64 -7.63 38.30
C ASN A 194 26.70 -8.62 37.76
N LYS A 195 26.56 -9.11 36.51
CA LYS A 195 27.56 -9.98 35.89
C LYS A 195 28.81 -9.19 35.57
N THR A 196 29.97 -9.74 35.92
CA THR A 196 31.27 -9.18 35.51
C THR A 196 31.54 -9.50 34.04
N GLU A 197 32.38 -8.70 33.38
CA GLU A 197 32.68 -8.77 31.92
C GLU A 197 33.18 -10.15 31.44
N GLU A 198 33.58 -11.04 32.37
CA GLU A 198 34.02 -12.40 32.08
C GLU A 198 32.84 -13.37 31.81
N GLU A 199 31.64 -13.10 32.38
CA GLU A 199 30.45 -13.94 32.24
C GLU A 199 29.59 -13.58 31.00
N GLU A 200 29.69 -12.34 30.50
CA GLU A 200 28.98 -11.93 29.27
C GLU A 200 29.44 -12.70 28.01
N LYS A 201 30.70 -13.17 27.98
CA LYS A 201 31.23 -13.95 26.85
C LYS A 201 30.60 -15.33 26.75
N THR A 202 30.10 -15.90 27.84
CA THR A 202 29.49 -17.23 27.87
C THR A 202 27.99 -17.20 27.62
N ASP A 203 27.35 -16.04 27.77
CA ASP A 203 25.89 -15.90 27.83
C ASP A 203 25.25 -15.37 26.53
N VAL A 204 25.96 -15.38 25.40
CA VAL A 204 25.33 -15.08 24.10
C VAL A 204 24.26 -16.15 23.84
N PRO A 205 22.95 -15.82 23.82
CA PRO A 205 21.87 -16.79 23.63
C PRO A 205 21.69 -17.07 22.13
N PHE A 206 22.80 -17.26 21.43
CA PHE A 206 22.86 -17.76 20.07
C PHE A 206 23.95 -18.82 20.01
N LYS A 207 23.79 -19.87 20.84
CA LYS A 207 24.25 -21.18 20.40
C LYS A 207 23.40 -21.50 19.18
N ILE A 208 23.91 -21.14 18.00
CA ILE A 208 23.26 -21.37 16.70
C ILE A 208 22.74 -22.79 16.75
N LEU A 209 21.41 -22.96 16.79
CA LEU A 209 20.75 -24.26 16.69
C LEU A 209 21.31 -24.93 15.44
N ASN A 210 22.25 -25.84 15.64
CA ASN A 210 23.11 -26.46 14.63
C ASN A 210 23.67 -25.49 13.56
N PRO A 211 24.96 -25.13 13.62
CA PRO A 211 25.59 -24.31 12.57
C PRO A 211 25.51 -24.95 11.16
N GLU A 212 25.20 -26.24 11.07
CA GLU A 212 24.90 -26.93 9.80
C GLU A 212 23.58 -26.50 9.13
N LEU A 213 22.61 -26.01 9.90
CA LEU A 213 21.30 -25.59 9.39
C LEU A 213 21.28 -24.16 8.87
N LEU A 214 22.41 -23.44 8.93
CA LEU A 214 22.51 -22.12 8.33
C LEU A 214 22.29 -22.21 6.81
N PRO A 215 21.43 -21.37 6.22
CA PRO A 215 21.07 -21.46 4.80
C PRO A 215 22.27 -21.54 3.86
N TYR A 216 23.35 -20.82 4.18
CA TYR A 216 24.58 -20.82 3.40
C TYR A 216 25.31 -22.18 3.39
N ASN A 217 25.34 -22.89 4.51
CA ASN A 217 26.00 -24.19 4.63
C ASN A 217 25.21 -25.29 3.90
N ILE A 218 23.88 -25.23 3.95
CA ILE A 218 22.98 -26.12 3.19
C ILE A 218 23.18 -25.93 1.67
N ILE A 219 23.19 -24.69 1.21
CA ILE A 219 23.40 -24.35 -0.22
C ILE A 219 24.77 -24.86 -0.70
N LYS A 220 25.82 -24.68 0.12
CA LYS A 220 27.17 -25.16 -0.19
C LYS A 220 27.25 -26.69 -0.28
N LYS A 221 26.62 -27.42 0.66
CA LYS A 221 26.53 -28.89 0.62
C LYS A 221 25.80 -29.38 -0.64
N TYR A 222 24.66 -28.77 -0.99
CA TYR A 222 23.92 -29.12 -2.21
C TYR A 222 24.73 -28.84 -3.49
N SER A 223 25.48 -27.74 -3.51
CA SER A 223 26.38 -27.41 -4.63
C SER A 223 27.53 -28.42 -4.77
N GLN A 224 28.09 -28.92 -3.67
CA GLN A 224 29.18 -29.90 -3.68
C GLN A 224 28.67 -31.26 -4.17
N ALA A 225 27.54 -31.74 -3.64
CA ALA A 225 26.92 -33.00 -4.08
C ALA A 225 26.62 -32.99 -5.59
N LYS A 226 26.12 -31.86 -6.11
CA LYS A 226 25.86 -31.69 -7.55
C LYS A 226 27.14 -31.69 -8.41
N GLN A 227 28.27 -31.21 -7.86
CA GLN A 227 29.56 -31.27 -8.54
C GLN A 227 30.12 -32.69 -8.56
N GLU A 228 29.90 -33.46 -7.50
CA GLU A 228 30.32 -34.87 -7.39
C GLU A 228 29.52 -35.75 -8.36
N GLU A 229 28.19 -35.63 -8.38
CA GLU A 229 27.34 -36.34 -9.35
C GLU A 229 27.75 -36.04 -10.80
N ARG A 230 28.12 -34.78 -11.09
CA ARG A 230 28.61 -34.38 -12.41
C ARG A 230 29.98 -34.99 -12.73
N LYS A 231 30.86 -35.14 -11.74
CA LYS A 231 32.17 -35.79 -11.91
C LYS A 231 32.03 -37.30 -12.12
N GLU A 232 31.06 -37.94 -11.45
CA GLU A 232 30.75 -39.36 -11.62
C GLU A 232 30.20 -39.65 -13.01
N LYS A 233 29.23 -38.86 -13.49
CA LYS A 233 28.72 -38.98 -14.88
C LYS A 233 29.83 -38.81 -15.92
N LEU A 234 30.71 -37.82 -15.72
CA LEU A 234 31.87 -37.63 -16.61
C LEU A 234 32.86 -38.82 -16.52
N LYS A 235 32.96 -39.48 -15.38
CA LYS A 235 33.80 -40.67 -15.20
C LYS A 235 33.18 -41.88 -15.91
N GLU A 236 31.88 -42.09 -15.77
CA GLU A 236 31.12 -43.11 -16.50
C GLU A 236 31.17 -42.88 -18.01
N GLU A 237 30.98 -41.64 -18.48
CA GLU A 237 31.12 -41.29 -19.90
C GLU A 237 32.54 -41.59 -20.41
N ARG A 238 33.59 -41.23 -19.65
CA ARG A 238 34.97 -41.56 -19.98
C ARG A 238 35.23 -43.06 -20.02
N GLU A 239 34.64 -43.83 -19.12
CA GLU A 239 34.74 -45.29 -19.09
C GLU A 239 34.01 -45.92 -20.28
N ASN A 240 32.83 -45.41 -20.64
CA ASN A 240 32.05 -45.87 -21.80
C ASN A 240 32.70 -45.52 -23.14
N THR A 241 33.44 -44.42 -23.23
CA THR A 241 34.20 -44.02 -24.45
C THR A 241 35.51 -44.76 -24.67
N LYS A 242 35.94 -45.63 -23.73
CA LYS A 242 37.17 -46.44 -23.83
C LYS A 242 36.96 -47.81 -24.46
N ILE A 243 35.74 -48.08 -24.96
CA ILE A 243 35.37 -49.26 -25.78
C ILE A 243 35.30 -48.80 -27.23
#